data_AF-A0A4R6TQD8-F1
#
_entry.id   AF-A0A4R6TQD8-F1
#
_cell.length_a   1.000
_cell.length_b   1.000
_cell.length_c   1.000
_cell.angle_alpha   90.00
_cell.angle_beta   90.00
_cell.angle_gamma   90.00
#
_symmetry.space_group_name_H-M   'P 1'
#
loop_
_entity.id
_entity.type
_entity.pdbx_description
1 polymer ?
#
loop_
_entity_poly.entity_id
_entity_poly.type
_entity_poly.pdbx_seq_one_letter_code
_entity_poly.pdbx_strand_id
1 'polypeptide(L)'
;MNWIFEPWPWYISGPMIALVMFLLLMVGKNFGMSSNLRTMCTICGAGQQSSFFRFDWKSQRWNLVVVLGAIIGGFIGAHLLSPDSAVAINPETISKLEVLGFDSAGEAYLPTELFSLEAMTSFKSLAVLFIGGLLVGFGARYAGGCTSGHAISGLSNLQIPSLIAVIGFFIGGLVMVHLLFPLIF
;
A
#
# COMPACT_ATOMS: atom_id res chain seq x y z
N MET A 1 -14.55 -21.01 17.69
CA MET A 1 -13.89 -21.20 16.38
C MET A 1 -13.77 -19.83 15.68
N ASN A 2 -13.32 -18.80 16.42
CA ASN A 2 -13.40 -17.39 16.01
C ASN A 2 -12.03 -16.77 15.72
N TRP A 3 -10.93 -17.47 16.02
CA TRP A 3 -9.56 -16.96 15.84
C TRP A 3 -9.30 -16.46 14.41
N ILE A 4 -9.82 -17.15 13.39
CA ILE A 4 -9.60 -16.79 12.00
C ILE A 4 -10.15 -15.38 11.66
N PHE A 5 -11.19 -14.93 12.36
CA PHE A 5 -11.84 -13.63 12.13
C PHE A 5 -11.28 -12.51 13.01
N GLU A 6 -10.44 -12.85 13.99
CA GLU A 6 -9.81 -11.87 14.88
C GLU A 6 -8.46 -11.38 14.31
N PRO A 7 -8.03 -10.15 14.62
CA PRO A 7 -6.71 -9.67 14.24
C PRO A 7 -5.61 -10.57 14.80
N TRP A 8 -4.75 -11.11 13.92
CA TRP A 8 -3.68 -11.98 14.37
C TRP A 8 -2.55 -11.18 15.02
N PRO A 9 -2.07 -11.62 16.20
CA PRO A 9 -0.93 -11.01 16.84
C PRO A 9 0.32 -10.98 15.94
N TRP A 10 1.14 -9.94 16.12
CA TRP A 10 2.36 -9.71 15.33
C TRP A 10 3.33 -10.90 15.36
N TYR A 11 3.37 -11.66 16.46
CA TYR A 11 4.23 -12.83 16.59
C TYR A 11 3.75 -14.05 15.79
N ILE A 12 2.54 -14.02 15.23
CA ILE A 12 2.02 -15.04 14.29
C ILE A 12 2.16 -14.53 12.87
N SER A 13 1.66 -13.33 12.59
CA SER A 13 1.68 -12.75 11.25
C SER A 13 3.11 -12.50 10.76
N GLY A 14 4.04 -12.09 11.63
CA GLY A 14 5.45 -11.89 11.31
C GLY A 14 6.13 -13.15 10.77
N PRO A 15 6.19 -14.26 11.53
CA PRO A 15 6.75 -15.53 11.04
C PRO A 15 6.06 -16.06 9.80
N MET A 16 4.75 -15.87 9.64
CA MET A 16 4.04 -16.29 8.44
C MET A 16 4.45 -15.48 7.19
N ILE A 17 4.56 -14.16 7.32
CA ILE A 17 5.09 -13.31 6.24
C ILE A 17 6.53 -13.73 5.90
N ALA A 18 7.37 -13.98 6.91
CA ALA A 18 8.74 -14.44 6.70
C ALA A 18 8.79 -15.79 5.98
N LEU A 19 7.94 -16.74 6.33
CA LEU A 19 7.82 -18.03 5.65
C LEU A 19 7.41 -17.86 4.19
N VAL A 20 6.42 -17.01 3.90
CA VAL A 20 6.00 -16.72 2.53
C VAL A 20 7.16 -16.11 1.73
N MET A 21 7.87 -15.12 2.30
CA MET A 21 9.04 -14.53 1.64
C MET A 21 10.15 -15.56 1.39
N PHE A 22 10.43 -16.42 2.36
CA PHE A 22 11.41 -17.49 2.22
C PHE A 22 11.05 -18.46 1.08
N LEU A 23 9.79 -18.89 1.01
CA LEU A 23 9.30 -19.76 -0.06
C LEU A 23 9.41 -19.10 -1.43
N LEU A 24 9.11 -17.80 -1.54
CA LEU A 24 9.29 -17.05 -2.78
C LEU A 24 10.76 -17.02 -3.21
N LEU A 25 11.68 -16.75 -2.28
CA LEU A 25 13.11 -16.76 -2.55
C LEU A 25 13.61 -18.14 -3.02
N MET A 26 13.12 -19.24 -2.42
CA MET A 26 13.48 -20.60 -2.83
C MET A 26 13.08 -20.92 -4.28
N VAL A 27 11.98 -20.34 -4.78
CA VAL A 27 11.51 -20.52 -6.16
C VAL A 27 12.13 -19.47 -7.11
N GLY A 28 13.08 -18.66 -6.63
CA GLY A 28 13.70 -17.59 -7.40
C GLY A 28 12.72 -16.47 -7.77
N LYS A 29 11.69 -16.27 -6.95
CA LYS A 29 10.66 -15.24 -7.12
C LYS A 29 10.84 -14.14 -6.09
N ASN A 30 10.52 -12.91 -6.52
CA ASN A 30 10.63 -11.73 -5.66
C ASN A 30 9.24 -11.20 -5.29
N PHE A 31 9.15 -10.58 -4.12
CA PHE A 31 7.96 -9.85 -3.70
C PHE A 31 8.14 -8.35 -4.01
N GLY A 32 7.36 -7.84 -4.96
CA GLY A 32 7.44 -6.44 -5.38
C GLY A 32 6.13 -5.95 -5.96
N MET A 33 5.65 -4.81 -5.46
CA MET A 33 4.39 -4.21 -5.93
C MET A 33 4.60 -3.09 -6.98
N SER A 34 5.65 -2.28 -6.85
CA SER A 34 5.90 -1.13 -7.73
C SER A 34 6.27 -1.54 -9.16
N SER A 35 6.95 -2.68 -9.34
CA SER A 35 7.22 -3.25 -10.66
C SER A 35 5.95 -3.61 -11.42
N ASN A 36 4.86 -3.89 -10.71
CA ASN A 36 3.58 -4.30 -11.30
C ASN A 36 2.90 -3.11 -11.99
N LEU A 37 2.95 -1.92 -11.37
CA LEU A 37 2.47 -0.67 -11.97
C LEU A 37 3.23 -0.38 -13.28
N ARG A 38 4.56 -0.53 -13.28
CA ARG A 38 5.38 -0.38 -14.49
C ARG A 38 4.99 -1.38 -15.57
N THR A 39 4.78 -2.65 -15.21
CA THR A 39 4.32 -3.70 -16.14
C THR A 39 2.97 -3.36 -16.76
N MET A 40 2.01 -2.88 -15.96
CA MET A 40 0.71 -2.44 -16.46
C MET A 40 0.83 -1.26 -17.42
N CYS A 41 1.64 -0.23 -17.10
CA CYS A 41 1.89 0.88 -18.03
C CYS A 41 2.49 0.40 -19.36
N THR A 42 3.42 -0.55 -19.33
CA THR A 42 3.99 -1.15 -20.55
C THR A 42 2.95 -1.90 -21.38
N ILE A 43 2.05 -2.66 -20.74
CA ILE A 43 0.94 -3.35 -21.42
C ILE A 43 -0.02 -2.35 -22.06
N CYS A 44 -0.31 -1.24 -21.39
CA CYS A 44 -1.13 -0.14 -21.92
C CYS A 44 -0.45 0.68 -23.04
N GLY A 45 0.76 0.31 -23.47
CA GLY A 45 1.44 0.95 -24.61
C GLY A 45 2.36 2.12 -24.25
N ALA A 46 2.65 2.37 -22.96
CA ALA A 46 3.57 3.44 -22.54
C ALA A 46 5.01 3.26 -23.06
N GLY A 47 5.34 2.07 -23.57
CA GLY A 47 6.61 1.80 -24.26
C GLY A 47 6.82 2.67 -25.52
N GLN A 48 5.75 3.21 -26.12
CA GLN A 48 5.88 4.15 -27.23
C GLN A 48 6.34 5.55 -26.78
N GLN A 49 6.07 5.91 -25.52
CA GLN A 49 6.29 7.25 -24.98
C GLN A 49 7.60 7.38 -24.20
N SER A 50 8.11 6.28 -23.62
CA SER A 50 9.38 6.31 -22.88
C SER A 50 10.13 4.99 -22.99
N SER A 51 11.46 5.10 -23.15
CA SER A 51 12.39 3.96 -23.10
C SER A 51 12.31 3.20 -21.78
N PHE A 52 11.89 3.85 -20.69
CA PHE A 52 11.69 3.20 -19.40
C PHE A 52 10.62 2.10 -19.45
N PHE A 53 9.57 2.25 -20.28
CA PHE A 53 8.50 1.26 -20.41
C PHE A 53 8.77 0.25 -21.54
N ARG A 54 9.87 0.40 -22.28
CA ARG A 54 10.27 -0.53 -23.36
C ARG A 54 11.03 -1.74 -22.78
N PHE A 55 10.29 -2.71 -22.27
CA PHE A 55 10.83 -4.01 -21.87
C PHE A 55 9.84 -5.14 -22.16
N ASP A 56 10.33 -6.38 -22.20
CA ASP A 56 9.46 -7.54 -22.35
C ASP A 56 8.68 -7.80 -21.05
N TRP A 57 7.43 -7.36 -21.01
CA TRP A 57 6.54 -7.55 -19.88
C TRP A 57 6.28 -9.04 -19.59
N LYS A 58 6.43 -9.95 -20.56
CA LYS A 58 6.23 -11.40 -20.36
C LYS A 58 7.28 -11.99 -19.44
N SER A 59 8.47 -11.39 -19.35
CA SER A 59 9.49 -11.76 -18.35
C SER A 59 9.03 -11.49 -16.91
N GLN A 60 8.06 -10.58 -16.73
CA GLN A 60 7.52 -10.17 -15.44
C GLN A 60 6.14 -10.80 -15.16
N ARG A 61 5.81 -11.97 -15.71
CA ARG A 61 4.51 -12.63 -15.43
C ARG A 61 4.23 -12.86 -13.95
N TRP A 62 5.28 -13.16 -13.18
CA TRP A 62 5.18 -13.38 -11.74
C TRP A 62 4.57 -12.18 -10.99
N ASN A 63 4.98 -10.98 -11.37
CA ASN A 63 4.48 -9.71 -10.81
C ASN A 63 2.95 -9.58 -10.96
N LEU A 64 2.40 -10.02 -12.10
CA LEU A 64 0.95 -10.01 -12.35
C LEU A 64 0.22 -11.03 -11.48
N VAL A 65 0.82 -12.21 -11.24
CA VAL A 65 0.27 -13.21 -10.32
C VAL A 65 0.20 -12.66 -8.89
N VAL A 66 1.22 -11.92 -8.45
CA VAL A 66 1.24 -11.27 -7.14
C VAL A 66 0.13 -10.23 -7.02
N VAL A 67 -0.10 -9.38 -8.03
CA VAL A 67 -1.22 -8.43 -8.02
C VAL A 67 -2.56 -9.15 -7.95
N LEU A 68 -2.77 -10.16 -8.79
CA LEU A 68 -4.03 -10.90 -8.81
C LEU A 68 -4.29 -11.58 -7.47
N GLY A 69 -3.26 -12.21 -6.88
CA GLY A 69 -3.34 -12.81 -5.55
C GLY A 69 -3.64 -11.78 -4.46
N ALA A 70 -3.05 -10.58 -4.53
CA ALA A 70 -3.35 -9.50 -3.59
C ALA A 70 -4.79 -8.99 -3.71
N ILE A 71 -5.33 -8.88 -4.93
CA ILE A 71 -6.73 -8.51 -5.16
C ILE A 71 -7.67 -9.58 -4.59
N ILE A 72 -7.44 -10.85 -4.90
CA ILE A 72 -8.27 -11.95 -4.40
C ILE A 72 -8.17 -12.04 -2.87
N GLY A 73 -6.96 -11.95 -2.31
CA GLY A 73 -6.73 -11.96 -0.87
C GLY A 73 -7.40 -10.78 -0.16
N GLY A 74 -7.35 -9.58 -0.75
CA GLY A 74 -8.05 -8.41 -0.24
C GLY A 74 -9.57 -8.55 -0.30
N PHE A 75 -10.11 -9.13 -1.38
CA PHE A 75 -11.54 -9.39 -1.52
C PHE A 75 -12.04 -10.40 -0.47
N ILE A 76 -11.32 -11.52 -0.30
CA ILE A 76 -11.62 -12.52 0.73
C ILE A 76 -11.48 -11.90 2.13
N GLY A 77 -10.43 -11.11 2.35
CA GLY A 77 -10.21 -10.34 3.58
C GLY A 77 -11.43 -9.49 3.94
N ALA A 78 -11.83 -8.62 3.02
CA ALA A 78 -12.89 -7.65 3.24
C ALA A 78 -14.29 -8.26 3.37
N HIS A 79 -14.63 -9.34 2.64
CA HIS A 79 -15.99 -9.87 2.60
C HIS A 79 -16.21 -11.14 3.43
N LEU A 80 -15.16 -11.96 3.61
CA LEU A 80 -15.29 -13.24 4.32
C LEU A 80 -14.64 -13.21 5.70
N LEU A 81 -13.55 -12.47 5.90
CA LEU A 81 -12.72 -12.54 7.10
C LEU A 81 -12.91 -11.38 8.08
N SER A 82 -13.45 -10.24 7.63
CA SER A 82 -13.71 -9.05 8.47
C SER A 82 -15.19 -8.98 8.88
N PRO A 83 -15.56 -9.49 10.07
CA PRO A 83 -16.95 -9.45 10.56
C PRO A 83 -17.41 -8.03 10.93
N ASP A 84 -16.48 -7.19 11.39
CA ASP A 84 -16.71 -5.79 11.71
C ASP A 84 -15.95 -4.91 10.72
N SER A 85 -16.64 -3.89 10.18
CA SER A 85 -16.04 -2.89 9.30
C SER A 85 -15.19 -1.87 10.06
N ALA A 86 -15.42 -1.72 11.36
CA ALA A 86 -14.75 -0.76 12.22
C ALA A 86 -13.33 -1.21 12.56
N VAL A 87 -12.33 -0.37 12.25
CA VAL A 87 -10.95 -0.59 12.68
C VAL A 87 -10.81 -0.12 14.13
N ALA A 88 -10.29 -0.98 15.00
CA ALA A 88 -9.97 -0.62 16.37
C ALA A 88 -8.82 0.40 16.42
N ILE A 89 -9.16 1.68 16.52
CA ILE A 89 -8.21 2.80 16.68
C ILE A 89 -8.38 3.47 18.06
N ASN A 90 -7.34 4.20 18.50
CA ASN A 90 -7.36 4.87 19.80
C ASN A 90 -8.50 5.92 19.85
N PRO A 91 -9.33 5.96 20.91
CA PRO A 91 -10.40 6.96 21.06
C PRO A 91 -9.95 8.41 20.90
N GLU A 92 -8.74 8.77 21.34
CA GLU A 92 -8.18 10.12 21.13
C GLU A 92 -7.92 10.41 19.65
N THR A 93 -7.61 9.38 18.86
CA THR A 93 -7.41 9.52 17.41
C THR A 93 -8.75 9.68 16.70
N ILE A 94 -9.80 8.98 17.14
CA ILE A 94 -11.17 9.14 16.61
C ILE A 94 -11.61 10.59 16.78
N SER A 95 -11.55 11.12 18.01
CA SER A 95 -11.94 12.49 18.30
C SER A 95 -11.15 13.53 17.48
N LYS A 96 -9.85 13.30 17.26
CA LYS A 96 -9.03 14.18 16.39
C LYS A 96 -9.45 14.11 14.93
N LEU A 97 -9.80 12.93 14.42
CA LEU A 97 -10.22 12.74 13.04
C LEU A 97 -11.60 13.34 12.78
N GLU A 98 -12.54 13.20 13.72
CA GLU A 98 -13.86 13.84 13.68
C GLU A 98 -13.73 15.37 13.60
N VAL A 99 -12.84 15.98 14.40
CA VAL A 99 -12.57 17.43 14.34
C VAL A 99 -12.02 17.87 12.97
N LEU A 100 -11.30 16.98 12.27
CA LEU A 100 -10.77 17.21 10.92
C LEU A 100 -11.79 16.84 9.82
N GLY A 101 -13.04 16.54 10.18
CA GLY A 101 -14.13 16.27 9.25
C GLY A 101 -14.18 14.82 8.74
N PHE A 102 -13.63 13.86 9.48
CA PHE A 102 -13.75 12.43 9.20
C PHE A 102 -14.69 11.76 10.19
N ASP A 103 -15.99 11.84 9.91
CA ASP A 103 -17.05 11.26 10.76
C ASP A 103 -17.02 9.72 10.72
N SER A 104 -16.49 9.12 9.66
CA SER A 104 -16.37 7.66 9.53
C SER A 104 -15.26 7.03 10.39
N ALA A 105 -14.52 7.84 11.16
CA ALA A 105 -13.44 7.38 12.02
C ALA A 105 -13.94 6.42 13.10
N GLY A 106 -13.52 5.14 13.03
CA GLY A 106 -13.93 4.11 13.98
C GLY A 106 -15.23 3.39 13.64
N GLU A 107 -15.90 3.76 12.54
CA GLU A 107 -17.08 3.05 12.02
C GLU A 107 -16.78 2.26 10.74
N ALA A 108 -15.93 2.83 9.87
CA ALA A 108 -15.56 2.25 8.59
C ALA A 108 -14.07 1.86 8.55
N TYR A 109 -13.74 0.94 7.63
CA TYR A 109 -12.36 0.48 7.43
C TYR A 109 -11.51 1.53 6.68
N LEU A 110 -12.15 2.27 5.79
CA LEU A 110 -11.57 3.38 5.03
C LEU A 110 -12.41 4.63 5.23
N PRO A 111 -11.79 5.83 5.22
CA PRO A 111 -12.52 7.08 5.37
C PRO A 111 -13.47 7.27 4.18
N THR A 112 -14.77 7.28 4.45
CA THR A 112 -15.81 7.40 3.42
C THR A 112 -15.74 8.76 2.71
N GLU A 113 -15.22 9.78 3.37
CA GLU A 113 -15.07 11.14 2.86
C GLU A 113 -14.03 11.23 1.72
N LEU A 114 -13.17 10.21 1.58
CA LEU A 114 -12.19 10.10 0.51
C LEU A 114 -12.48 8.96 -0.47
N PHE A 115 -13.03 7.85 0.00
CA PHE A 115 -13.15 6.62 -0.81
C PHE A 115 -14.59 6.23 -1.18
N SER A 116 -15.61 6.96 -0.72
CA SER A 116 -17.00 6.74 -1.16
C SER A 116 -17.22 7.15 -2.62
N LEU A 117 -18.31 6.65 -3.21
CA LEU A 117 -18.72 7.02 -4.56
C LEU A 117 -19.11 8.51 -4.63
N GLU A 118 -19.69 9.03 -3.55
CA GLU A 118 -20.00 10.45 -3.38
C GLU A 118 -18.71 11.29 -3.35
N ALA A 119 -17.70 10.85 -2.60
CA ALA A 119 -16.39 11.50 -2.54
C ALA A 119 -15.68 11.56 -3.90
N MET A 120 -15.92 10.60 -4.80
CA MET A 120 -15.36 10.64 -6.16
C MET A 120 -15.87 11.81 -7.01
N THR A 121 -17.01 12.41 -6.65
CA THR A 121 -17.54 13.61 -7.31
C THR A 121 -16.92 14.90 -6.76
N SER A 122 -16.31 14.85 -5.57
CA SER A 122 -15.65 15.99 -4.95
C SER A 122 -14.32 16.28 -5.63
N PHE A 123 -14.17 17.51 -6.13
CA PHE A 123 -12.91 17.96 -6.71
C PHE A 123 -11.75 17.90 -5.70
N LYS A 124 -12.02 18.21 -4.41
CA LYS A 124 -11.01 18.18 -3.34
C LYS A 124 -10.49 16.75 -3.16
N SER A 125 -11.37 15.78 -2.97
CA SER A 125 -11.00 14.38 -2.74
C SER A 125 -10.26 13.81 -3.95
N LEU A 126 -10.73 14.10 -5.18
CA LEU A 126 -10.07 13.68 -6.41
C LEU A 126 -8.67 14.29 -6.55
N ALA A 127 -8.52 15.59 -6.28
CA ALA A 127 -7.24 16.27 -6.35
C ALA A 127 -6.22 15.71 -5.33
N VAL A 128 -6.66 15.47 -4.09
CA VAL A 128 -5.81 14.87 -3.04
C VAL A 128 -5.35 13.47 -3.44
N LEU A 129 -6.27 12.61 -3.89
CA LEU A 129 -5.94 11.25 -4.31
C LEU A 129 -5.02 11.23 -5.55
N PHE A 130 -5.28 12.10 -6.52
CA PHE A 130 -4.48 12.20 -7.73
C PHE A 130 -3.06 12.69 -7.43
N ILE A 131 -2.92 13.79 -6.69
CA ILE A 131 -1.61 14.33 -6.29
C ILE A 131 -0.87 13.32 -5.41
N GLY A 132 -1.57 12.70 -4.45
CA GLY A 132 -1.00 11.65 -3.60
C GLY A 132 -0.47 10.47 -4.41
N GLY A 133 -1.27 9.96 -5.37
CA GLY A 133 -0.86 8.89 -6.27
C GLY A 133 0.35 9.25 -7.12
N LEU A 134 0.40 10.47 -7.66
CA LEU A 134 1.55 10.98 -8.42
C LEU A 134 2.81 11.03 -7.57
N LEU A 135 2.72 11.59 -6.35
CA LEU A 135 3.85 11.69 -5.43
C LEU A 135 4.36 10.30 -5.00
N VAL A 136 3.47 9.36 -4.72
CA VAL A 136 3.82 7.97 -4.39
C VAL A 136 4.50 7.28 -5.58
N GLY A 137 3.95 7.43 -6.79
CA GLY A 137 4.52 6.85 -8.00
C GLY A 137 5.91 7.42 -8.32
N PHE A 138 6.06 8.74 -8.26
CA PHE A 138 7.33 9.44 -8.44
C PHE A 138 8.35 9.01 -7.37
N GLY A 139 7.96 9.06 -6.09
CA GLY A 139 8.82 8.72 -4.96
C GLY A 139 9.29 7.27 -4.99
N ALA A 140 8.41 6.32 -5.29
CA ALA A 140 8.78 4.91 -5.44
C ALA A 140 9.78 4.70 -6.58
N ARG A 141 9.67 5.48 -7.67
CA ARG A 141 10.64 5.41 -8.76
C ARG A 141 11.97 6.02 -8.39
N TYR A 142 11.94 7.18 -7.73
CA TYR A 142 13.12 7.91 -7.27
C TYR A 142 13.94 7.09 -6.26
N ALA A 143 13.26 6.42 -5.32
CA ALA A 143 13.89 5.52 -4.35
C ALA A 143 14.39 4.20 -4.97
N GLY A 144 13.91 3.84 -6.17
CA GLY A 144 14.24 2.56 -6.80
C GLY A 144 13.39 1.38 -6.29
N GLY A 145 12.33 1.65 -5.52
CA GLY A 145 11.45 0.65 -4.93
C GLY A 145 10.37 1.29 -4.05
N CYS A 146 9.38 0.50 -3.65
CA CYS A 146 8.36 0.90 -2.68
C CYS A 146 8.60 0.21 -1.32
N THR A 147 7.69 0.39 -0.36
CA THR A 147 7.76 -0.22 0.97
C THR A 147 7.95 -1.74 0.93
N SER A 148 7.27 -2.45 0.02
CA SER A 148 7.48 -3.91 -0.09
C SER A 148 8.90 -4.27 -0.55
N GLY A 149 9.50 -3.47 -1.43
CA GLY A 149 10.85 -3.71 -1.93
C GLY A 149 11.94 -3.34 -0.92
N HIS A 150 11.84 -2.17 -0.30
CA HIS A 150 12.85 -1.68 0.65
C HIS A 150 12.63 -2.19 2.07
N ALA A 151 11.41 -2.10 2.62
CA ALA A 151 11.16 -2.43 4.03
C ALA A 151 11.05 -3.93 4.27
N ILE A 152 10.41 -4.69 3.37
CA ILE A 152 10.29 -6.15 3.52
C ILE A 152 11.55 -6.81 2.97
N SER A 153 11.77 -6.81 1.65
CA SER A 153 12.90 -7.55 1.06
C SER A 153 14.27 -6.90 1.32
N GLY A 154 14.37 -5.58 1.20
CA GLY A 154 15.64 -4.84 1.28
C GLY A 154 16.27 -4.86 2.67
N LEU A 155 15.49 -4.57 3.71
CA LEU A 155 15.95 -4.64 5.11
C LEU A 155 16.27 -6.08 5.55
N SER A 156 15.48 -7.07 5.12
CA SER A 156 15.82 -8.48 5.39
C SER A 156 17.14 -8.91 4.76
N ASN A 157 17.53 -8.29 3.64
CA ASN A 157 18.84 -8.49 2.99
C ASN A 157 19.92 -7.52 3.50
N LEU A 158 19.67 -6.78 4.59
CA LEU A 158 20.61 -5.83 5.22
C LEU A 158 21.16 -4.76 4.26
N GLN A 159 20.35 -4.33 3.29
CA GLN A 159 20.76 -3.34 2.32
C GLN A 159 20.73 -1.93 2.93
N ILE A 160 21.89 -1.30 3.05
CA ILE A 160 22.02 0.10 3.51
C ILE A 160 21.16 1.08 2.69
N PRO A 161 21.11 1.01 1.34
CA PRO A 161 20.23 1.89 0.55
C PRO A 161 18.75 1.75 0.95
N SER A 162 18.31 0.53 1.27
CA SER A 162 16.94 0.25 1.71
C SER A 162 16.67 0.81 3.09
N LEU A 163 17.64 0.77 4.01
CA LEU A 163 17.53 1.42 5.31
C LEU A 163 17.34 2.94 5.18
N ILE A 164 18.15 3.59 4.34
CA ILE A 164 18.03 5.03 4.09
C ILE A 164 16.66 5.36 3.48
N ALA A 165 16.19 4.58 2.50
CA ALA A 165 14.90 4.76 1.88
C ALA A 165 13.75 4.63 2.91
N VAL A 166 13.79 3.62 3.77
CA VAL A 166 12.75 3.40 4.80
C VAL A 166 12.73 4.54 5.82
N ILE A 167 13.89 5.00 6.30
CA ILE A 167 13.96 6.18 7.19
C ILE A 167 13.30 7.39 6.51
N GLY A 168 13.61 7.62 5.24
CA GLY A 168 12.97 8.67 4.44
C GLY A 168 11.45 8.51 4.33
N PHE A 169 10.95 7.29 4.11
CA PHE A 169 9.51 7.01 4.05
C PHE A 169 8.81 7.33 5.38
N PHE A 170 9.41 6.96 6.51
CA PHE A 170 8.88 7.29 7.84
C PHE A 170 8.86 8.80 8.09
N ILE A 171 9.94 9.51 7.77
CA ILE A 171 10.00 10.98 7.90
C ILE A 171 8.91 11.61 7.03
N GLY A 172 8.77 11.18 5.77
CA GLY A 172 7.73 11.67 4.86
C GLY A 172 6.32 11.41 5.39
N GLY A 173 6.07 10.23 5.95
CA GLY A 173 4.80 9.89 6.59
C GLY A 173 4.49 10.77 7.80
N LEU A 174 5.49 11.01 8.67
CA LEU A 174 5.33 11.90 9.82
C LEU A 174 5.06 13.35 9.40
N VAL A 175 5.77 13.86 8.39
CA VAL A 175 5.51 15.18 7.81
C VAL A 175 4.10 15.24 7.23
N MET A 176 3.67 14.21 6.50
CA MET A 176 2.33 14.16 5.95
C MET A 176 1.27 14.21 7.06
N VAL A 177 1.39 13.39 8.11
CA VAL A 177 0.40 13.30 9.19
C VAL A 177 0.38 14.54 10.10
N HIS A 178 1.54 15.07 10.48
CA HIS A 178 1.62 16.15 11.46
C HIS A 178 1.60 17.56 10.86
N LEU A 179 2.00 17.73 9.61
CA LEU A 179 2.08 19.04 8.98
C LEU A 179 1.05 19.19 7.86
N LEU A 180 1.00 18.26 6.90
CA LEU A 180 0.18 18.44 5.70
C LEU A 180 -1.29 18.06 5.92
N PHE A 181 -1.55 16.98 6.67
CA PHE A 181 -2.89 16.46 6.86
C PHE A 181 -3.83 17.48 7.51
N PRO A 182 -3.47 18.18 8.61
CA PRO A 182 -4.32 19.22 9.23
C PRO A 182 -4.42 20.53 8.42
N LEU A 183 -3.59 20.69 7.37
CA LEU A 183 -3.68 21.83 6.45
C LEU A 183 -4.61 21.53 5.28
N ILE A 184 -4.73 20.26 4.90
CA ILE A 184 -5.58 19.81 3.79
C ILE A 184 -7.01 19.57 4.27
N PHE A 185 -7.18 19.02 5.48
CA PHE A 185 -8.46 18.71 6.11
C PHE A 185 -8.65 19.58 7.34
#